data_AF-A0AAD9F0Q2-F1
#
_entry.id   AF-A0AAD9F0Q2-F1
#
_cell.length_a   1.000
_cell.length_b   1.000
_cell.length_c   1.000
_cell.angle_alpha   90.00
_cell.angle_beta   90.00
_cell.angle_gamma   90.00
#
_symmetry.space_group_name_H-M   'P 1'
#
loop_
_entity.id
_entity.type
_entity.pdbx_description
1 polymer ?
#
loop_
_entity_poly.entity_id
_entity_poly.type
_entity_poly.pdbx_seq_one_letter_code
_entity_poly.pdbx_strand_id
1 'polypeptide(L)'
;MCKSTDSPPSPTIEIPGDLKEAESVTVTCSAPAPCPHSPPKLTWTLQQNPPNTMEENPDRTFTTKIQKTLTLTDQHDGFNITCSASYPVNEGKDVKTAEETKTLHVS
;
A
#
# COMPACT_ATOMS: atom_id res chain seq x y z
N MET A 1 -1.50 -20.65 13.88
CA MET A 1 -1.47 -19.48 14.77
C MET A 1 -0.80 -18.35 14.02
N CYS A 2 -1.44 -17.19 13.93
CA CYS A 2 -0.85 -16.00 13.33
C CYS A 2 0.36 -15.55 14.16
N LYS A 3 1.56 -15.64 13.60
CA LYS A 3 2.76 -15.13 14.26
C LYS A 3 2.71 -13.60 14.22
N SER A 4 2.49 -12.98 15.38
CA SER A 4 2.80 -11.56 15.57
C SER A 4 4.32 -11.42 15.54
N THR A 5 4.89 -10.97 14.42
CA THR A 5 6.29 -10.54 14.40
C THR A 5 6.40 -9.23 15.20
N ASP A 6 7.53 -9.02 15.87
CA ASP A 6 7.69 -7.80 16.67
C ASP A 6 7.65 -6.53 15.80
N SER A 7 8.13 -6.65 14.56
CA SER A 7 7.98 -5.64 13.51
C SER A 7 6.96 -6.09 12.45
N PRO A 8 5.92 -5.28 12.15
CA PRO A 8 5.00 -5.58 11.07
C PRO A 8 5.70 -5.46 9.70
N PRO A 9 5.28 -6.24 8.68
CA PRO A 9 5.88 -6.13 7.35
C PRO A 9 5.55 -4.78 6.72
N SER A 10 6.55 -4.16 6.08
CA SER A 10 6.37 -2.90 5.37
C SER A 10 5.52 -3.08 4.11
N PRO A 11 4.67 -2.09 3.78
CA PRO A 11 4.01 -2.06 2.48
C PRO A 11 5.03 -1.84 1.36
N THR A 12 4.65 -2.21 0.14
CA THR A 12 5.40 -1.97 -1.09
C THR A 12 4.61 -1.00 -1.96
N ILE A 13 5.28 0.02 -2.49
CA ILE A 13 4.70 0.96 -3.44
C ILE A 13 5.25 0.68 -4.84
N GLU A 14 4.33 0.33 -5.74
CA GLU A 14 4.59 0.08 -7.16
C GLU A 14 4.05 1.26 -7.98
N ILE A 15 4.96 1.87 -8.74
CA ILE A 15 4.69 2.97 -9.65
C ILE A 15 5.17 2.50 -11.03
N PRO A 16 4.36 2.59 -12.10
CA PRO A 16 4.80 2.24 -13.45
C PRO A 16 5.92 3.17 -13.91
N GLY A 17 6.77 2.70 -14.83
CA GLY A 17 8.09 3.24 -15.19
C GLY A 17 8.21 4.75 -15.43
N ASP A 18 8.57 5.16 -16.64
CA ASP A 18 8.80 6.58 -16.92
C ASP A 18 7.47 7.35 -16.83
N LEU A 19 7.38 8.29 -15.90
CA LEU A 19 6.19 9.09 -15.66
C LEU A 19 6.23 10.35 -16.54
N LYS A 20 5.30 10.46 -17.49
CA LYS A 20 5.17 11.63 -18.35
C LYS A 20 3.91 12.42 -18.04
N GLU A 21 3.98 13.73 -18.24
CA GLU A 21 2.80 14.59 -18.11
C GLU A 21 1.63 14.12 -18.99
N ALA A 22 0.41 14.36 -18.52
CA ALA A 22 -0.85 13.96 -19.14
C ALA A 22 -1.08 12.44 -19.30
N GLU A 23 -0.17 11.59 -18.85
CA GLU A 23 -0.40 10.15 -18.79
C GLU A 23 -1.19 9.75 -17.54
N SER A 24 -2.03 8.72 -17.69
CA SER A 24 -2.77 8.13 -16.57
C SER A 24 -2.04 6.88 -16.08
N VAL A 25 -1.47 6.97 -14.88
CA VAL A 25 -0.73 5.87 -14.26
C VAL A 25 -1.51 5.29 -13.09
N THR A 26 -1.41 3.98 -12.88
CA THR A 26 -2.01 3.32 -11.72
C THR A 26 -0.93 3.03 -10.69
N VAL A 27 -0.98 3.75 -9.57
CA VAL A 27 -0.14 3.48 -8.41
C VAL A 27 -0.79 2.37 -7.59
N THR A 28 0.01 1.39 -7.20
CA THR A 28 -0.43 0.28 -6.35
C THR A 28 0.38 0.32 -5.06
N CYS A 29 -0.30 0.26 -3.92
CA CYS A 29 0.33 -0.09 -2.66
C CYS A 29 -0.19 -1.45 -2.20
N SER A 30 0.72 -2.34 -1.80
CA SER A 30 0.42 -3.69 -1.35
C SER A 30 1.13 -3.99 -0.04
N ALA A 31 0.55 -4.84 0.80
CA ALA A 31 1.22 -5.34 2.00
C ALA A 31 0.84 -6.80 2.29
N PRO A 32 1.79 -7.65 2.73
CA PRO A 32 1.49 -9.03 3.07
C PRO A 32 0.43 -9.11 4.17
N ALA A 33 -0.51 -10.03 4.03
CA ALA A 33 -1.57 -10.33 4.98
C ALA A 33 -1.36 -11.74 5.57
N PRO A 34 -0.44 -11.92 6.54
CA PRO A 34 -0.16 -13.23 7.16
C PRO A 34 -1.38 -13.83 7.90
N CYS A 35 -2.42 -13.02 8.13
CA CYS A 35 -3.65 -13.36 8.84
C CYS A 35 -4.88 -13.01 7.99
N PRO A 36 -5.45 -13.96 7.24
CA PRO A 36 -6.57 -13.68 6.34
C PRO A 36 -7.85 -13.23 7.06
N HIS A 37 -8.05 -13.66 8.30
CA HIS A 37 -9.18 -13.24 9.13
C HIS A 37 -9.00 -11.84 9.74
N SER A 38 -7.79 -11.29 9.68
CA SER A 38 -7.46 -9.97 10.24
C SER A 38 -6.44 -9.28 9.33
N PRO A 39 -6.84 -8.97 8.09
CA PRO A 39 -5.94 -8.36 7.11
C PRO A 39 -5.52 -6.96 7.56
N PRO A 40 -4.35 -6.48 7.12
CA PRO A 40 -3.95 -5.11 7.37
C PRO A 40 -4.90 -4.13 6.68
N LYS A 41 -5.04 -2.94 7.27
CA LYS A 41 -5.68 -1.81 6.61
C LYS A 41 -4.62 -0.92 6.01
N LEU A 42 -4.70 -0.68 4.70
CA LEU A 42 -3.83 0.21 3.97
C LEU A 42 -4.43 1.60 3.80
N THR A 43 -3.59 2.59 3.95
CA THR A 43 -3.87 4.01 3.69
C THR A 43 -2.71 4.65 2.94
N TRP A 44 -2.94 5.77 2.29
CA TRP A 44 -1.90 6.54 1.64
C TRP A 44 -2.26 8.02 1.51
N THR A 45 -1.31 8.82 1.02
CA THR A 45 -1.50 10.27 0.82
C THR A 45 -2.35 10.64 -0.40
N LEU A 46 -2.58 9.73 -1.35
CA LEU A 46 -3.26 10.00 -2.63
C LEU A 46 -4.79 10.12 -2.54
N GLN A 47 -5.41 9.40 -1.61
CA GLN A 47 -6.86 9.36 -1.44
C GLN A 47 -7.21 9.01 0.00
N GLN A 48 -8.21 9.71 0.56
CA GLN A 48 -8.80 9.35 1.85
C GLN A 48 -9.61 8.05 1.74
N ASN A 49 -9.39 7.13 2.68
CA ASN A 49 -10.10 5.85 2.78
C ASN A 49 -10.13 5.06 1.46
N PRO A 50 -8.95 4.67 0.92
CA PRO A 50 -8.89 3.89 -0.32
C PRO A 50 -9.59 2.52 -0.15
N PRO A 51 -10.19 1.99 -1.23
CA PRO A 51 -10.80 0.67 -1.20
C PRO A 51 -9.71 -0.39 -1.03
N ASN A 52 -9.73 -1.05 0.13
CA ASN A 52 -8.79 -2.12 0.45
C ASN A 52 -9.31 -3.43 -0.15
N THR A 53 -8.48 -4.09 -0.95
CA THR A 53 -8.80 -5.37 -1.58
C THR A 53 -7.81 -6.41 -1.10
N MET A 54 -8.29 -7.55 -0.60
CA MET A 54 -7.45 -8.69 -0.25
C MET A 54 -7.48 -9.70 -1.39
N GLU A 55 -6.31 -10.23 -1.74
CA GLU A 55 -6.15 -11.23 -2.80
C GLU A 55 -5.30 -12.41 -2.30
N GLU A 56 -5.62 -13.60 -2.80
CA GLU A 56 -4.80 -14.80 -2.63
C GLU A 56 -3.83 -14.89 -3.81
N ASN A 57 -2.54 -14.92 -3.50
CA ASN A 57 -1.47 -15.04 -4.48
C ASN A 57 -1.28 -16.51 -4.91
N PRO A 58 -0.67 -16.79 -6.08
CA PRO A 58 -0.44 -18.16 -6.56
C PRO A 58 0.38 -19.05 -5.62
N ASP A 59 1.19 -18.44 -4.75
CA ASP A 59 1.99 -19.12 -3.72
C ASP A 59 1.19 -19.43 -2.43
N ARG A 60 -0.13 -19.22 -2.45
CA ARG A 60 -1.06 -19.38 -1.31
C ARG A 60 -0.82 -18.41 -0.16
N THR A 61 -0.12 -17.30 -0.40
CA THR A 61 -0.06 -16.17 0.53
C THR A 61 -1.21 -15.20 0.26
N PHE A 62 -1.49 -14.31 1.21
CA PHE A 62 -2.49 -13.26 1.03
C PHE A 62 -1.82 -11.90 1.05
N THR A 63 -2.34 -10.98 0.25
CA THR A 63 -1.89 -9.60 0.18
C THR A 63 -3.10 -8.68 0.22
N THR A 64 -3.01 -7.61 1.00
CA THR A 64 -3.95 -6.49 0.89
C THR A 64 -3.36 -5.45 -0.02
N LYS A 65 -4.17 -4.86 -0.90
CA LYS A 65 -3.74 -3.80 -1.82
C LYS A 65 -4.76 -2.66 -1.89
N ILE A 66 -4.25 -1.50 -2.25
CA ILE A 66 -5.00 -0.30 -2.64
C ILE A 66 -4.44 0.20 -3.96
N GLN A 67 -5.31 0.69 -4.84
CA GLN A 67 -4.93 1.15 -6.17
C GLN A 67 -5.62 2.47 -6.51
N LYS A 68 -4.91 3.33 -7.23
CA LYS A 68 -5.41 4.61 -7.70
C LYS A 68 -4.80 4.94 -9.03
N THR A 69 -5.67 5.22 -10.00
CA THR A 69 -5.27 5.84 -11.24
C THR A 69 -5.21 7.35 -11.04
N LEU A 70 -4.06 7.94 -11.37
CA LEU A 70 -3.77 9.36 -11.31
C LEU A 70 -3.43 9.82 -12.72
N THR A 71 -3.93 10.99 -13.12
CA THR A 71 -3.46 11.66 -14.32
C THR A 71 -2.30 12.57 -13.91
N LEU A 72 -1.10 12.27 -14.42
CA LEU A 72 0.12 12.99 -14.10
C LEU A 72 0.07 14.41 -14.66
N THR A 73 0.56 15.35 -13.85
CA THR A 73 0.73 16.75 -14.22
C THR A 73 2.07 17.23 -13.68
N ASP A 74 2.56 18.37 -14.17
CA ASP A 74 3.71 19.11 -13.65
C ASP A 74 3.73 19.22 -12.11
N GLN A 75 2.56 19.45 -11.49
CA GLN A 75 2.42 19.55 -10.03
C GLN A 75 2.70 18.26 -9.26
N HIS A 76 2.74 17.11 -9.94
CA HIS A 76 3.03 15.82 -9.31
C HIS A 76 4.53 15.52 -9.23
N ASP A 77 5.40 16.32 -9.88
CA ASP A 77 6.85 16.16 -9.76
C ASP A 77 7.33 16.51 -8.34
N GLY A 78 8.09 15.61 -7.72
CA GLY A 78 8.52 15.72 -6.32
C GLY A 78 7.43 15.37 -5.29
N PHE A 79 6.26 14.89 -5.72
CA PHE A 79 5.19 14.50 -4.79
C PHE A 79 5.53 13.21 -4.05
N ASN A 80 5.39 13.21 -2.71
CA ASN A 80 5.67 12.03 -1.88
C ASN A 80 4.41 11.20 -1.61
N ILE A 81 4.42 9.98 -2.11
CA ILE A 81 3.42 8.96 -1.82
C ILE A 81 3.89 8.18 -0.60
N THR A 82 3.25 8.40 0.53
CA THR A 82 3.42 7.56 1.72
C THR A 82 2.28 6.56 1.77
N CYS A 83 2.59 5.28 1.87
CA CYS A 83 1.63 4.23 2.12
C CYS A 83 1.88 3.63 3.50
N SER A 84 0.80 3.44 4.27
CA SER A 84 0.84 2.93 5.63
C SER A 84 0.01 1.66 5.73
N ALA A 85 0.57 0.62 6.33
CA ALA A 85 -0.09 -0.65 6.60
C ALA A 85 -0.31 -0.82 8.10
N SER A 86 -1.58 -0.92 8.50
CA SER A 86 -2.01 -1.06 9.90
C SER A 86 -2.44 -2.49 10.18
N TYR A 87 -1.67 -3.21 10.99
CA TYR A 87 -1.87 -4.61 11.33
C TYR A 87 -2.56 -4.75 12.68
N PRO A 88 -3.80 -5.26 12.74
CA PRO A 88 -4.40 -5.68 14.01
C PRO A 88 -3.63 -6.90 14.55
N VAL A 89 -3.03 -6.74 15.74
CA VAL A 89 -2.32 -7.81 16.45
C VAL A 89 -3.00 -8.11 17.79
N ASN A 90 -2.60 -9.20 18.45
CA ASN A 90 -3.18 -9.62 19.74
C ASN A 90 -4.72 -9.72 19.70
N GLU A 91 -5.25 -10.38 18.66
CA GLU A 91 -6.70 -10.52 18.42
C GLU A 91 -7.42 -9.17 18.20
N GLY A 92 -6.69 -8.17 17.65
CA GLY A 92 -7.23 -6.85 17.36
C GLY A 92 -7.24 -5.89 18.55
N LYS A 93 -6.61 -6.26 19.68
CA LYS A 93 -6.46 -5.39 20.85
C LYS A 93 -5.40 -4.31 20.66
N ASP A 94 -4.42 -4.59 19.80
CA ASP A 94 -3.32 -3.69 19.49
C ASP A 94 -3.20 -3.52 17.98
N VAL A 95 -2.62 -2.41 17.55
CA VAL A 95 -2.32 -2.14 16.14
C VAL A 95 -0.85 -1.81 16.00
N LYS A 96 -0.16 -2.51 15.09
CA LYS A 96 1.21 -2.18 14.67
C LYS A 96 1.18 -1.62 13.26
N THR A 97 1.95 -0.57 13.01
CA THR A 97 2.00 0.11 11.72
C THR A 97 3.39 0.01 11.10
N ALA A 98 3.45 -0.18 9.79
CA ALA A 98 4.64 0.05 8.98
C ALA A 98 4.29 0.94 7.80
N GLU A 99 5.26 1.71 7.31
CA GLU A 99 5.05 2.69 6.26
C GLU A 99 6.19 2.62 5.25
N GLU A 100 5.88 2.98 4.01
CA GLU A 100 6.84 3.12 2.91
C GLU A 100 6.54 4.45 2.22
N THR A 101 7.58 5.14 1.74
CA THR A 101 7.41 6.41 1.00
C THR A 101 8.18 6.36 -0.31
N LYS A 102 7.53 6.77 -1.40
CA LYS A 102 8.16 6.97 -2.71
C LYS A 102 7.83 8.35 -3.26
N THR A 103 8.82 8.96 -3.90
CA THR A 103 8.66 10.23 -4.60
C THR A 103 8.31 9.98 -6.06
N LEU A 104 7.32 10.70 -6.58
CA LEU A 104 7.03 10.75 -8.01
C LEU A 104 8.04 11.69 -8.69
N HIS A 105 8.56 11.25 -9.83
CA HIS A 105 9.43 12.05 -10.69
C HIS A 105 8.80 12.10 -12.07
N VAL A 106 8.18 13.23 -12.41
CA VAL A 106 7.48 13.41 -13.69
C VAL A 106 8.38 14.23 -14.62
N SER A 107 8.63 13.70 -15.82
CA SER A 107 9.52 14.29 -16.83
C SER A 107 8.76 14.92 -18.00
#